data_AF-A0A1X1NFE0-F1
#
_entry.id   AF-A0A1X1NFE0-F1
#
_cell.length_a   1.000
_cell.length_b   1.000
_cell.length_c   1.000
_cell.angle_alpha   90.00
_cell.angle_beta   90.00
_cell.angle_gamma   90.00
#
_symmetry.space_group_name_H-M   'P 1'
#
loop_
_entity.id
_entity.type
_entity.pdbx_description
1 polymer ?
#
loop_
_entity_poly.entity_id
_entity_poly.type
_entity_poly.pdbx_seq_one_letter_code
_entity_poly.pdbx_strand_id
1 'polypeptide(L)'
;MGFDLETTGVSVEEDRIVTAAMVEVLHGVPRRSRTWLVDPGVEIPAEATKVHKITTEKARRGGMNTIRATAQIAGQIWGALTAGIPLVIMNAPYDLSLLDRECRRNDVTPVTEMLASAKDGLVLDPYVLDRRVDPFRPGKRTLESLAEYYGVTLKGAHEAGADALAAVQVTQKILRTVEDERAFNRSTYHHEVHGRDLRELYAQQRLWFAAQSAGYQDWLRRTKNPTAVVNGEWPIIPVKEPVRV
;
A
#
# COMPACT_ATOMS: atom_id res chain seq x y z
N MET A 1 -6.35 -3.65 9.10
CA MET A 1 -5.93 -2.26 9.39
C MET A 1 -5.54 -1.63 8.07
N GLY A 2 -6.30 -0.65 7.58
CA GLY A 2 -5.93 0.10 6.38
C GLY A 2 -4.77 1.04 6.68
N PHE A 3 -3.84 1.22 5.75
CA PHE A 3 -2.76 2.19 5.84
C PHE A 3 -2.48 2.80 4.47
N ASP A 4 -2.20 4.09 4.45
CA ASP A 4 -1.94 4.87 3.24
C ASP A 4 -1.10 6.12 3.56
N LEU A 5 -0.26 6.54 2.61
CA LEU A 5 0.58 7.73 2.66
C LEU A 5 0.29 8.68 1.49
N GLU A 6 0.26 9.98 1.81
CA GLU A 6 0.46 11.04 0.83
C GLU A 6 1.86 11.62 1.00
N THR A 7 2.55 11.88 -0.11
CA THR A 7 3.99 12.14 -0.11
C THR A 7 4.34 13.29 -1.05
N THR A 8 5.60 13.70 -1.02
CA THR A 8 6.10 14.76 -1.92
C THR A 8 6.26 14.30 -3.38
N GLY A 9 6.12 13.00 -3.69
CA GLY A 9 6.40 12.49 -5.03
C GLY A 9 6.20 10.97 -5.16
N VAL A 10 7.02 10.30 -5.96
CA VAL A 10 6.86 8.85 -6.26
C VAL A 10 8.14 8.03 -6.03
N SER A 11 9.22 8.66 -5.55
CA SER A 11 10.48 8.01 -5.21
C SER A 11 10.48 7.58 -3.74
N VAL A 12 10.43 6.27 -3.48
CA VAL A 12 10.58 5.74 -2.12
C VAL A 12 11.92 6.08 -1.48
N GLU A 13 12.95 6.40 -2.28
CA GLU A 13 14.31 6.68 -1.81
C GLU A 13 14.56 8.16 -1.50
N GLU A 14 13.74 9.08 -2.01
CA GLU A 14 14.00 10.54 -1.89
C GLU A 14 12.81 11.31 -1.34
N ASP A 15 11.59 10.89 -1.68
CA ASP A 15 10.38 11.60 -1.26
C ASP A 15 10.08 11.41 0.23
N ARG A 16 9.33 12.38 0.76
CA ARG A 16 9.01 12.50 2.19
C ARG A 16 7.52 12.32 2.42
N ILE A 17 7.17 11.84 3.62
CA ILE A 17 5.77 11.73 4.07
C ILE A 17 5.19 13.13 4.29
N VAL A 18 4.01 13.38 3.72
CA VAL A 18 3.21 14.60 3.93
C VAL A 18 2.01 14.30 4.81
N THR A 19 1.28 13.22 4.51
CA THR A 19 0.26 12.68 5.41
C THR A 19 0.36 11.17 5.51
N ALA A 20 -0.13 10.64 6.62
CA ALA A 20 -0.34 9.20 6.78
C ALA A 20 -1.70 8.98 7.41
N ALA A 21 -2.32 7.85 7.14
CA ALA A 21 -3.51 7.42 7.88
C ALA A 21 -3.50 5.93 8.19
N MET A 22 -4.06 5.58 9.34
CA MET A 22 -4.38 4.21 9.70
C MET A 22 -5.85 4.11 10.08
N VAL A 23 -6.55 3.13 9.51
CA VAL A 23 -7.98 2.91 9.74
C VAL A 23 -8.23 1.48 10.18
N GLU A 24 -8.69 1.33 11.42
CA GLU A 24 -9.17 0.07 11.95
C GLU A 24 -10.59 -0.16 11.45
N VAL A 25 -10.82 -1.30 10.80
CA VAL A 25 -12.12 -1.68 10.26
C VAL A 25 -12.49 -3.04 10.83
N LEU A 26 -13.68 -3.13 11.42
CA LEU A 26 -14.23 -4.35 11.97
C LEU A 26 -15.58 -4.63 11.31
N HIS A 27 -15.74 -5.83 10.75
CA HIS A 27 -16.94 -6.23 9.99
C HIS A 27 -17.35 -5.21 8.90
N GLY A 28 -16.37 -4.62 8.23
CA GLY A 28 -16.58 -3.62 7.17
C GLY A 28 -16.90 -2.21 7.66
N VAL A 29 -16.97 -1.99 8.97
CA VAL A 29 -17.26 -0.69 9.58
C VAL A 29 -15.99 -0.07 10.17
N PRO A 30 -15.62 1.18 9.84
CA PRO A 30 -14.50 1.85 10.47
C PRO A 30 -14.77 2.06 11.96
N ARG A 31 -13.80 1.67 12.81
CA ARG A 31 -13.89 1.74 14.27
C ARG A 31 -13.04 2.86 14.85
N ARG A 32 -11.81 2.95 14.36
CA ARG A 32 -10.83 3.95 14.78
C ARG A 32 -10.06 4.40 13.56
N SER A 33 -9.81 5.69 13.46
CA SER A 33 -8.92 6.24 12.46
C SER A 33 -7.92 7.16 13.14
N ARG A 34 -6.70 7.15 12.63
CA ARG A 34 -5.67 8.10 13.02
C ARG A 34 -5.03 8.66 11.76
N THR A 35 -4.89 9.97 11.71
CA THR A 35 -4.26 10.68 10.60
C THR A 35 -3.14 11.54 11.15
N TRP A 36 -2.05 11.62 10.40
CA TRP A 36 -0.91 12.48 10.67
C TRP A 36 -0.78 13.48 9.53
N LEU A 37 -0.66 14.76 9.89
CA LEU A 37 -0.06 15.75 9.01
C LEU A 37 1.41 15.88 9.43
N VAL A 38 2.31 15.80 8.46
CA VAL A 38 3.76 15.83 8.69
C VAL A 38 4.33 17.07 8.01
N ASP A 39 5.22 17.77 8.70
CA ASP A 39 6.11 18.72 8.04
C ASP A 39 7.27 17.94 7.43
N PRO A 40 7.34 17.77 6.10
CA PRO A 40 8.36 16.94 5.47
C PRO A 40 9.77 17.55 5.52
N GLY A 41 9.92 18.80 5.97
CA GLY A 41 11.19 19.52 5.99
C GLY A 41 11.72 19.93 4.61
N VAL A 42 10.96 19.65 3.54
CA VAL A 42 11.24 20.02 2.15
C VAL A 42 10.03 20.71 1.53
N GLU A 43 10.20 21.32 0.36
CA GLU A 43 9.06 21.84 -0.41
C GLU A 43 8.19 20.68 -0.94
N ILE A 44 6.88 20.82 -0.86
CA ILE A 44 5.93 19.89 -1.48
C ILE A 44 5.70 20.35 -2.93
N PRO A 45 6.05 19.54 -3.94
CA PRO A 45 5.85 19.90 -5.34
C PRO A 45 4.39 20.23 -5.67
N ALA A 46 4.21 21.09 -6.67
CA ALA A 46 2.89 21.51 -7.11
C ALA A 46 2.07 20.34 -7.68
N GLU A 47 2.71 19.36 -8.31
CA GLU A 47 2.04 18.14 -8.77
C GLU A 47 1.47 17.33 -7.61
N ALA A 48 2.24 17.10 -6.55
CA ALA A 48 1.78 16.39 -5.35
C ALA A 48 0.64 17.18 -4.67
N THR A 49 0.82 18.49 -4.50
CA THR A 49 -0.21 19.38 -3.96
C THR A 49 -1.52 19.31 -4.77
N LYS A 50 -1.45 19.21 -6.10
CA LYS A 50 -2.66 19.07 -6.95
C LYS A 50 -3.40 17.75 -6.71
N VAL A 51 -2.70 16.70 -6.31
CA VAL A 51 -3.28 15.39 -5.98
C VAL A 51 -3.92 15.46 -4.59
N HIS A 52 -3.12 15.59 -3.53
CA HIS A 52 -3.57 15.43 -2.13
C HIS A 52 -3.97 16.74 -1.42
N LYS A 53 -3.91 17.88 -2.11
CA LYS A 53 -4.38 19.21 -1.63
C LYS A 53 -3.68 19.76 -0.37
N ILE A 54 -2.49 19.27 -0.04
CA ILE A 54 -1.69 19.79 1.08
C ILE A 54 -0.55 20.63 0.53
N THR A 55 -0.51 21.92 0.88
CA THR A 55 0.60 22.81 0.50
C THR A 55 1.74 22.75 1.51
N THR A 56 2.94 23.17 1.11
CA THR A 56 4.07 23.31 2.02
C THR A 56 3.73 24.17 3.23
N GLU A 57 3.03 25.30 3.05
CA GLU A 57 2.66 26.19 4.16
C GLU A 57 1.68 25.52 5.13
N LYS A 58 0.75 24.71 4.62
CA LYS A 58 -0.17 23.94 5.48
C LYS A 58 0.58 22.89 6.28
N ALA A 59 1.49 22.14 5.64
CA ALA A 59 2.32 21.13 6.29
C ALA A 59 3.25 21.73 7.35
N ARG A 60 3.99 22.80 7.03
CA ARG A 60 4.88 23.48 8.00
C ARG A 60 4.14 24.10 9.18
N ARG A 61 2.94 24.66 8.96
CA ARG A 61 2.17 25.32 10.02
C ARG A 61 1.51 24.35 10.99
N GLY A 62 0.99 23.22 10.48
CA GLY A 62 0.16 22.30 11.27
C GLY A 62 0.73 20.89 11.42
N GLY A 63 1.81 20.58 10.71
CA GLY A 63 2.40 19.26 10.66
C GLY A 63 3.31 18.96 11.84
N MET A 64 3.39 17.69 12.17
CA MET A 64 4.36 17.15 13.13
C MET A 64 5.73 17.05 12.47
N ASN A 65 6.81 17.28 13.21
CA ASN A 65 8.15 16.99 12.71
C ASN A 65 8.29 15.50 12.34
N THR A 66 9.09 15.23 11.32
CA THR A 66 9.27 13.90 10.74
C THR A 66 9.66 12.84 11.77
N ILE A 67 10.63 13.11 12.65
CA ILE A 67 11.10 12.11 13.64
C ILE A 67 9.93 11.61 14.50
N ARG A 68 9.15 12.55 15.06
CA ARG A 68 8.01 12.22 15.92
C ARG A 68 6.89 11.55 15.14
N ALA A 69 6.62 12.00 13.91
CA ALA A 69 5.60 11.40 13.05
C ALA A 69 5.96 9.96 12.70
N THR A 70 7.18 9.74 12.20
CA THR A 70 7.71 8.42 11.84
C THR A 70 7.65 7.45 13.02
N ALA A 71 8.14 7.85 14.20
CA ALA A 71 8.09 6.99 15.38
C ALA A 71 6.65 6.60 15.77
N GLN A 72 5.69 7.51 15.62
CA GLN A 72 4.29 7.22 15.93
C GLN A 72 3.62 6.33 14.88
N ILE A 73 3.89 6.56 13.59
CA ILE A 73 3.34 5.74 12.50
C ILE A 73 3.92 4.32 12.60
N ALA A 74 5.24 4.21 12.71
CA ALA A 74 5.94 2.94 12.87
C ALA A 74 5.48 2.18 14.13
N GLY A 75 5.26 2.89 15.24
CA GLY A 75 4.70 2.29 16.45
C GLY A 75 3.27 1.75 16.28
N GLN A 76 2.42 2.40 15.48
CA GLN A 76 1.08 1.90 15.17
C GLN A 76 1.12 0.69 14.22
N ILE A 77 2.01 0.71 13.23
CA ILE A 77 2.28 -0.45 12.37
C ILE A 77 2.74 -1.64 13.20
N TRP A 78 3.72 -1.44 14.09
CA TRP A 78 4.19 -2.49 15.00
C TRP A 78 3.07 -3.03 15.91
N GLY A 79 2.25 -2.15 16.47
CA GLY A 79 1.11 -2.54 17.29
C GLY A 79 0.09 -3.40 16.53
N ALA A 80 -0.21 -3.07 15.27
CA ALA A 80 -1.09 -3.87 14.43
C ALA A 80 -0.48 -5.25 14.13
N LEU A 81 0.79 -5.28 13.71
CA LEU A 81 1.50 -6.52 13.34
C LEU A 81 1.63 -7.49 14.53
N THR A 82 1.95 -6.99 15.72
CA THR A 82 2.09 -7.82 16.93
C THR A 82 0.76 -8.28 17.52
N ALA A 83 -0.33 -7.56 17.23
CA ALA A 83 -1.68 -7.98 17.56
C ALA A 83 -2.27 -8.98 16.54
N GLY A 84 -1.51 -9.39 15.51
CA GLY A 84 -2.00 -10.28 14.45
C GLY A 84 -3.07 -9.63 13.56
N ILE A 85 -3.15 -8.30 13.53
CA ILE A 85 -4.08 -7.56 12.68
C ILE A 85 -3.40 -7.32 11.32
N PRO A 86 -3.94 -7.86 10.20
CA PRO A 86 -3.33 -7.67 8.89
C PRO A 86 -3.36 -6.19 8.48
N LEU A 87 -2.27 -5.72 7.90
CA LEU A 87 -2.20 -4.44 7.19
C LEU A 87 -2.83 -4.61 5.81
N VAL A 88 -3.63 -3.65 5.37
CA VAL A 88 -4.21 -3.62 4.02
C VAL A 88 -3.78 -2.33 3.35
N ILE A 89 -3.02 -2.44 2.27
CA ILE A 89 -2.33 -1.30 1.65
C ILE A 89 -2.38 -1.50 0.13
N MET A 90 -2.93 -0.51 -0.57
CA MET A 90 -2.98 -0.54 -2.04
C MET A 90 -1.57 -0.27 -2.59
N ASN A 91 -1.01 -1.19 -3.38
CA ASN A 91 0.37 -1.08 -3.87
C ASN A 91 1.38 -0.94 -2.71
N ALA A 92 1.32 -1.89 -1.77
CA ALA A 92 2.09 -1.91 -0.53
C ALA A 92 3.61 -1.62 -0.66
N PRO A 93 4.31 -2.05 -1.73
CA PRO A 93 5.72 -1.72 -1.93
C PRO A 93 6.04 -0.24 -1.93
N TYR A 94 5.09 0.64 -2.25
CA TYR A 94 5.31 2.07 -2.19
C TYR A 94 5.31 2.57 -0.74
N ASP A 95 4.18 2.47 -0.04
CA ASP A 95 3.98 3.02 1.29
C ASP A 95 4.94 2.42 2.32
N LEU A 96 5.11 1.09 2.31
CA LEU A 96 5.94 0.42 3.30
C LEU A 96 7.43 0.68 3.07
N SER A 97 7.88 0.79 1.81
CA SER A 97 9.27 1.18 1.54
C SER A 97 9.54 2.61 1.92
N LEU A 98 8.64 3.54 1.60
CA LEU A 98 8.84 4.94 1.95
C LEU A 98 8.84 5.13 3.47
N LEU A 99 7.94 4.46 4.20
CA LEU A 99 7.98 4.44 5.66
C LEU A 99 9.26 3.77 6.19
N ASP A 100 9.74 2.69 5.57
CA ASP A 100 11.01 2.06 5.94
C ASP A 100 12.20 3.03 5.79
N ARG A 101 12.24 3.80 4.69
CA ARG A 101 13.28 4.83 4.49
C ARG A 101 13.15 5.97 5.49
N GLU A 102 11.93 6.42 5.80
CA GLU A 102 11.73 7.39 6.87
C GLU A 102 12.19 6.84 8.23
N CYS A 103 11.88 5.60 8.57
CA CYS A 103 12.35 4.99 9.80
C CYS A 103 13.88 5.06 9.90
N ARG A 104 14.58 4.66 8.83
CA ARG A 104 16.05 4.70 8.74
C ARG A 104 16.61 6.11 8.86
N ARG A 105 16.00 7.10 8.18
CA ARG A 105 16.43 8.51 8.26
C ARG A 105 16.28 9.12 9.65
N ASN A 106 15.37 8.59 10.47
CA ASN A 106 15.01 9.16 11.77
C ASN A 106 15.40 8.24 12.95
N ASP A 107 16.30 7.27 12.74
CA ASP A 107 16.76 6.30 13.76
C ASP A 107 15.61 5.55 14.48
N VAL A 108 14.54 5.24 13.73
CA VAL A 108 13.43 4.39 14.18
C VAL A 108 13.63 3.00 13.58
N THR A 109 13.23 1.95 14.31
CA THR A 109 13.29 0.57 13.81
C THR A 109 12.64 0.49 12.41
N PRO A 110 13.37 0.00 11.39
CA PRO A 110 12.86 -0.12 10.03
C PRO A 110 11.68 -1.09 9.90
N VAL A 111 10.77 -0.80 8.96
CA VAL A 111 9.57 -1.64 8.74
C VAL A 111 9.96 -3.05 8.28
N THR A 112 11.07 -3.20 7.54
CA THR A 112 11.60 -4.52 7.18
C THR A 112 11.90 -5.38 8.40
N GLU A 113 12.46 -4.78 9.46
CA GLU A 113 12.80 -5.49 10.70
C GLU A 113 11.55 -5.82 11.50
N MET A 114 10.56 -4.92 11.50
CA MET A 114 9.26 -5.18 12.11
C MET A 114 8.54 -6.37 11.47
N LEU A 115 8.47 -6.40 10.13
CA LEU A 115 7.84 -7.51 9.41
C LEU A 115 8.59 -8.83 9.61
N ALA A 116 9.92 -8.80 9.65
CA ALA A 116 10.71 -10.01 9.93
C ALA A 116 10.50 -10.53 11.35
N SER A 117 10.25 -9.64 12.31
CA SER A 117 10.06 -9.98 13.73
C SER A 117 8.63 -10.38 14.08
N ALA A 118 7.64 -9.86 13.35
CA ALA A 118 6.24 -10.12 13.61
C ALA A 118 5.84 -11.52 13.09
N LYS A 119 5.79 -12.50 14.00
CA LYS A 119 5.38 -13.89 13.69
C LYS A 119 4.04 -13.96 12.94
N ASP A 120 3.13 -13.05 13.26
CA ASP A 120 1.75 -13.01 12.77
C ASP A 120 1.47 -11.72 11.96
N GLY A 121 2.53 -10.99 11.62
CA GLY A 121 2.44 -9.76 10.84
C GLY A 121 2.16 -10.08 9.38
N LEU A 122 1.03 -9.60 8.86
CA LEU A 122 0.55 -9.91 7.52
C LEU A 122 0.23 -8.62 6.76
N VAL A 123 0.47 -8.65 5.45
CA VAL A 123 0.08 -7.58 4.52
C VAL A 123 -0.86 -8.15 3.47
N LEU A 124 -1.91 -7.40 3.13
CA LEU A 124 -2.78 -7.68 2.00
C LEU A 124 -2.79 -6.46 1.08
N ASP A 125 -2.71 -6.72 -0.22
CA ASP A 125 -2.66 -5.70 -1.24
C ASP A 125 -3.79 -5.92 -2.26
N PRO A 126 -4.84 -5.08 -2.28
CA PRO A 126 -5.94 -5.23 -3.21
C PRO A 126 -5.51 -5.18 -4.68
N TYR A 127 -4.40 -4.53 -5.02
CA TYR A 127 -3.86 -4.54 -6.38
C TYR A 127 -3.43 -5.96 -6.80
N VAL A 128 -2.68 -6.63 -5.94
CA VAL A 128 -2.14 -7.97 -6.20
C VAL A 128 -3.26 -8.99 -6.26
N LEU A 129 -4.21 -8.89 -5.32
CA LEU A 129 -5.37 -9.76 -5.24
C LEU A 129 -6.26 -9.60 -6.49
N ASP A 130 -6.66 -8.38 -6.86
CA ASP A 130 -7.48 -8.14 -8.06
C ASP A 130 -6.82 -8.70 -9.33
N ARG A 131 -5.53 -8.40 -9.51
CA ARG A 131 -4.78 -8.84 -10.68
C ARG A 131 -4.55 -10.34 -10.70
N ARG A 132 -4.53 -11.01 -9.54
CA ARG A 132 -4.50 -12.47 -9.49
C ARG A 132 -5.84 -13.06 -9.88
N VAL A 133 -6.90 -12.56 -9.26
CA VAL A 133 -8.29 -13.01 -9.40
C VAL A 133 -8.75 -12.94 -10.86
N ASP A 134 -8.54 -11.78 -11.49
CA ASP A 134 -8.88 -11.54 -12.88
C ASP A 134 -7.75 -10.75 -13.57
N PRO A 135 -6.73 -11.45 -14.11
CA PRO A 135 -5.61 -10.80 -14.78
C PRO A 135 -6.01 -10.14 -16.11
N PHE A 136 -7.12 -10.56 -16.72
CA PHE A 136 -7.56 -10.08 -18.03
C PHE A 136 -8.63 -8.98 -17.94
N ARG A 137 -9.05 -8.60 -16.73
CA ARG A 137 -10.00 -7.50 -16.51
C ARG A 137 -9.57 -6.24 -17.27
N PRO A 138 -10.46 -5.66 -18.10
CA PRO A 138 -10.18 -4.41 -18.78
C PRO A 138 -10.18 -3.24 -17.79
N GLY A 139 -9.48 -2.15 -18.18
CA GLY A 139 -9.45 -0.91 -17.43
C GLY A 139 -8.31 -0.79 -16.43
N LYS A 140 -8.28 0.35 -15.74
CA LYS A 140 -7.24 0.68 -14.75
C LYS A 140 -7.44 -0.12 -13.46
N ARG A 141 -6.35 -0.20 -12.69
CA ARG A 141 -6.27 -0.81 -11.36
C ARG A 141 -5.78 0.20 -10.32
N THR A 142 -6.16 1.47 -10.47
CA THR A 142 -6.01 2.45 -9.38
C THR A 142 -7.02 2.12 -8.29
N LEU A 143 -6.79 2.62 -7.06
CA LEU A 143 -7.73 2.41 -5.97
C LEU A 143 -9.15 2.87 -6.34
N GLU A 144 -9.28 4.05 -6.95
CA GLU A 144 -10.56 4.57 -7.45
C GLU A 144 -11.24 3.61 -8.43
N SER A 145 -10.47 3.06 -9.39
CA SER A 145 -11.01 2.13 -10.39
C SER A 145 -11.47 0.81 -9.76
N LEU A 146 -10.73 0.32 -8.77
CA LEU A 146 -11.11 -0.87 -8.02
C LEU A 146 -12.31 -0.60 -7.12
N ALA A 147 -12.36 0.56 -6.46
CA ALA A 147 -13.48 0.96 -5.62
C ALA A 147 -14.77 1.02 -6.45
N GLU A 148 -14.73 1.68 -7.61
CA GLU A 148 -15.86 1.69 -8.56
C GLU A 148 -16.26 0.27 -8.99
N TYR A 149 -15.29 -0.54 -9.43
CA TYR A 149 -15.54 -1.90 -9.91
C TYR A 149 -16.18 -2.81 -8.85
N TYR A 150 -15.74 -2.72 -7.59
CA TYR A 150 -16.25 -3.53 -6.49
C TYR A 150 -17.43 -2.87 -5.73
N GLY A 151 -17.96 -1.74 -6.21
CA GLY A 151 -19.09 -1.03 -5.60
C GLY A 151 -18.77 -0.44 -4.23
N VAL A 152 -17.52 -0.04 -4.00
CA VAL A 152 -17.05 0.69 -2.81
C VAL A 152 -17.13 2.19 -3.08
N THR A 153 -17.76 2.93 -2.17
CA THR A 153 -17.86 4.39 -2.27
C THR A 153 -16.58 5.03 -1.75
N LEU A 154 -15.77 5.60 -2.63
CA LEU A 154 -14.62 6.42 -2.26
C LEU A 154 -14.97 7.90 -2.35
N LYS A 155 -15.18 8.54 -1.19
CA LYS A 155 -15.33 9.99 -1.08
C LYS A 155 -14.03 10.57 -0.53
N GLY A 156 -13.45 11.54 -1.24
CA GLY A 156 -12.16 12.13 -0.86
C GLY A 156 -10.96 11.30 -1.33
N ALA A 157 -10.96 10.87 -2.60
CA ALA A 157 -9.77 10.25 -3.20
C ALA A 157 -8.56 11.17 -3.02
N HIS A 158 -7.40 10.59 -2.71
CA HIS A 158 -6.17 11.31 -2.35
C HIS A 158 -6.22 12.03 -0.99
N GLU A 159 -7.12 11.56 -0.11
CA GLU A 159 -7.02 11.78 1.32
C GLU A 159 -6.65 10.45 1.97
N ALA A 160 -5.49 10.37 2.63
CA ALA A 160 -4.96 9.11 3.15
C ALA A 160 -5.96 8.29 3.99
N GLY A 161 -6.81 8.96 4.77
CA GLY A 161 -7.83 8.28 5.58
C GLY A 161 -8.93 7.61 4.74
N ALA A 162 -9.36 8.27 3.67
CA ALA A 162 -10.36 7.73 2.75
C ALA A 162 -9.77 6.57 1.93
N ASP A 163 -8.54 6.72 1.46
CA ASP A 163 -7.85 5.71 0.65
C ASP A 163 -7.51 4.46 1.49
N ALA A 164 -7.02 4.63 2.72
CA ALA A 164 -6.81 3.52 3.67
C ALA A 164 -8.10 2.73 3.96
N LEU A 165 -9.24 3.43 4.13
CA LEU A 165 -10.54 2.77 4.33
C LEU A 165 -10.99 2.02 3.07
N ALA A 166 -10.90 2.67 1.91
CA ALA A 166 -11.30 2.08 0.65
C ALA A 166 -10.45 0.85 0.31
N ALA A 167 -9.14 0.87 0.57
CA ALA A 167 -8.27 -0.29 0.39
C ALA A 167 -8.79 -1.51 1.19
N VAL A 168 -9.15 -1.32 2.46
CA VAL A 168 -9.74 -2.40 3.28
C VAL A 168 -11.07 -2.89 2.71
N GLN A 169 -11.96 -1.97 2.34
CA GLN A 169 -13.29 -2.33 1.83
C GLN A 169 -13.21 -3.05 0.49
N VAL A 170 -12.32 -2.63 -0.41
CA VAL A 170 -12.02 -3.29 -1.69
C VAL A 170 -11.47 -4.68 -1.45
N THR A 171 -10.46 -4.84 -0.58
CA THR A 171 -9.92 -6.18 -0.24
C THR A 171 -11.01 -7.10 0.30
N GLN A 172 -11.87 -6.62 1.20
CA GLN A 172 -12.99 -7.42 1.70
C GLN A 172 -14.01 -7.78 0.61
N LYS A 173 -14.25 -6.89 -0.36
CA LYS A 173 -15.12 -7.19 -1.50
C LYS A 173 -14.49 -8.25 -2.39
N ILE A 174 -13.20 -8.13 -2.74
CA ILE A 174 -12.47 -9.16 -3.49
C ILE A 174 -12.59 -10.52 -2.79
N LEU A 175 -12.29 -10.58 -1.49
CA LEU A 175 -12.33 -11.83 -0.72
C LEU A 175 -13.73 -12.46 -0.66
N ARG A 176 -14.79 -11.66 -0.47
CA ARG A 176 -16.17 -12.18 -0.54
C ARG A 176 -16.56 -12.67 -1.93
N THR A 177 -16.10 -11.99 -2.99
CA THR A 177 -16.38 -12.42 -4.36
C THR A 177 -15.69 -13.74 -4.68
N VAL A 178 -14.53 -14.04 -4.10
CA VAL A 178 -13.87 -15.35 -4.29
C VAL A 178 -14.53 -16.49 -3.52
N GLU A 179 -15.22 -16.19 -2.41
CA GLU A 179 -15.97 -17.16 -1.62
C GLU A 179 -17.33 -17.53 -2.24
N ASP A 180 -17.94 -16.62 -3.00
CA ASP A 180 -19.19 -16.89 -3.68
C ASP A 180 -18.94 -17.56 -5.05
N GLU A 181 -18.74 -18.88 -5.04
CA GLU A 181 -18.53 -19.71 -6.25
C GLU A 181 -19.65 -19.54 -7.30
N ARG A 182 -20.84 -19.08 -6.89
CA ARG A 182 -22.00 -18.87 -7.77
C ARG A 182 -22.08 -17.44 -8.32
N ALA A 183 -21.40 -16.47 -7.71
CA ALA A 183 -21.57 -15.06 -8.05
C ALA A 183 -20.95 -14.65 -9.38
N PHE A 184 -19.95 -15.34 -9.95
CA PHE A 184 -19.27 -14.79 -11.13
C PHE A 184 -18.56 -15.82 -12.03
N ASN A 185 -19.04 -15.98 -13.28
CA ASN A 185 -18.44 -16.80 -14.34
C ASN A 185 -17.36 -16.05 -15.16
N ARG A 186 -16.65 -15.07 -14.57
CA ARG A 186 -15.73 -14.19 -15.32
C ARG A 186 -14.30 -14.11 -14.76
N SER A 187 -14.02 -14.70 -13.61
CA SER A 187 -12.70 -14.63 -12.99
C SER A 187 -11.89 -15.90 -13.22
N THR A 188 -10.66 -15.76 -13.71
CA THR A 188 -9.86 -16.90 -14.17
C THR A 188 -9.24 -17.74 -13.04
N TYR A 189 -8.93 -17.12 -11.88
CA TYR A 189 -8.11 -17.79 -10.84
C TYR A 189 -8.65 -17.66 -9.40
N HIS A 190 -9.97 -17.57 -9.21
CA HIS A 190 -10.57 -17.48 -7.86
C HIS A 190 -10.18 -18.62 -6.92
N HIS A 191 -10.08 -19.85 -7.43
CA HIS A 191 -9.68 -21.02 -6.65
C HIS A 191 -8.30 -20.89 -5.99
N GLU A 192 -7.44 -19.97 -6.47
CA GLU A 192 -6.14 -19.73 -5.86
C GLU A 192 -6.18 -18.77 -4.67
N VAL A 193 -7.31 -18.07 -4.47
CA VAL A 193 -7.54 -17.17 -3.33
C VAL A 193 -8.56 -17.79 -2.36
N HIS A 194 -9.56 -18.50 -2.89
CA HIS A 194 -10.61 -19.16 -2.12
C HIS A 194 -10.04 -20.20 -1.14
N GLY A 195 -10.62 -20.26 0.08
CA GLY A 195 -10.29 -21.25 1.11
C GLY A 195 -8.93 -21.06 1.78
N ARG A 196 -8.16 -20.03 1.40
CA ARG A 196 -6.86 -19.70 2.00
C ARG A 196 -7.03 -18.89 3.26
N ASP A 197 -6.19 -19.18 4.26
CA ASP A 197 -6.04 -18.28 5.39
C ASP A 197 -5.20 -17.05 5.03
N LEU A 198 -5.14 -16.08 5.96
CA LEU A 198 -4.42 -14.83 5.73
C LEU A 198 -2.91 -15.00 5.57
N ARG A 199 -2.30 -16.03 6.19
CA ARG A 199 -0.86 -16.31 6.07
C ARG A 199 -0.53 -16.86 4.70
N GLU A 200 -1.36 -17.78 4.22
CA GLU A 200 -1.24 -18.30 2.87
C GLU A 200 -1.41 -17.19 1.82
N LEU A 201 -2.43 -16.33 1.98
CA LEU A 201 -2.62 -15.19 1.09
C LEU A 201 -1.43 -14.22 1.11
N TYR A 202 -0.87 -13.94 2.28
CA TYR A 202 0.34 -13.12 2.40
C TYR A 202 1.52 -13.76 1.65
N ALA A 203 1.77 -15.06 1.83
CA ALA A 203 2.85 -15.76 1.15
C ALA A 203 2.66 -15.82 -0.37
N GLN A 204 1.43 -16.07 -0.84
CA GLN A 204 1.12 -16.16 -2.27
C GLN A 204 1.24 -14.81 -2.99
N GLN A 205 0.86 -13.72 -2.34
CA GLN A 205 0.99 -12.38 -2.93
C GLN A 205 2.43 -12.04 -3.31
N ARG A 206 3.44 -12.55 -2.61
CA ARG A 206 4.86 -12.40 -2.99
C ARG A 206 5.15 -13.00 -4.36
N LEU A 207 4.68 -14.23 -4.58
CA LEU A 207 4.86 -14.95 -5.85
C LEU A 207 4.07 -14.29 -6.97
N TRP A 208 2.82 -13.89 -6.67
CA TRP A 208 1.95 -13.23 -7.64
C TRP A 208 2.49 -11.86 -8.05
N PHE A 209 2.94 -11.03 -7.10
CA PHE A 209 3.52 -9.73 -7.40
C PHE A 209 4.76 -9.87 -8.28
N ALA A 210 5.68 -10.79 -7.95
CA ALA A 210 6.87 -11.04 -8.75
C ALA A 210 6.52 -11.43 -10.20
N ALA A 211 5.56 -12.34 -10.39
CA ALA A 211 5.10 -12.76 -11.71
C ALA A 211 4.39 -11.62 -12.47
N GLN A 212 3.56 -10.83 -11.78
CA GLN A 212 2.87 -9.67 -12.35
C GLN A 212 3.86 -8.58 -12.81
N SER A 213 4.89 -8.31 -12.01
CA SER A 213 5.96 -7.37 -12.33
C SER A 213 6.81 -7.83 -13.51
N ALA A 214 7.17 -9.12 -13.56
CA ALA A 214 7.89 -9.70 -14.70
C ALA A 214 7.08 -9.56 -16.00
N GLY A 215 5.80 -9.92 -15.99
CA GLY A 215 4.94 -9.77 -17.16
C GLY A 215 4.75 -8.32 -17.60
N TYR A 216 4.69 -7.37 -16.66
CA TYR A 216 4.64 -5.95 -16.98
C TYR A 216 5.96 -5.44 -17.58
N GLN A 217 7.11 -5.90 -17.05
CA GLN A 217 8.42 -5.60 -17.60
C GLN A 217 8.54 -6.07 -19.05
N ASP A 218 8.13 -7.30 -19.34
CA ASP A 218 8.19 -7.85 -20.70
C ASP A 218 7.32 -7.04 -21.67
N TRP A 219 6.12 -6.67 -21.24
CA TRP A 219 5.26 -5.78 -22.01
C TRP A 219 5.92 -4.41 -22.25
N LEU A 220 6.52 -3.79 -21.23
CA LEU A 220 7.25 -2.51 -21.38
C LEU A 220 8.39 -2.63 -22.37
N ARG A 221 9.20 -3.69 -22.28
CA ARG A 221 10.33 -3.95 -23.20
C ARG A 221 9.87 -4.11 -24.64
N ARG A 222 8.73 -4.76 -24.82
CA ARG A 222 8.19 -5.01 -26.16
C ARG A 222 7.46 -3.82 -26.77
N THR A 223 6.98 -2.86 -25.97
CA THR A 223 6.06 -1.81 -26.45
C THR A 223 6.53 -0.37 -26.24
N LYS A 224 7.38 -0.10 -25.25
CA LYS A 224 7.73 1.27 -24.84
C LYS A 224 9.23 1.50 -24.64
N ASN A 225 9.89 0.63 -23.87
CA ASN A 225 11.28 0.81 -23.48
C ASN A 225 11.98 -0.56 -23.39
N PRO A 226 12.77 -0.97 -24.41
CA PRO A 226 13.48 -2.25 -24.46
C PRO A 226 14.39 -2.56 -23.27
N THR A 227 14.85 -1.54 -22.54
CA THR A 227 15.72 -1.70 -21.37
C THR A 227 14.98 -1.53 -20.04
N ALA A 228 13.65 -1.48 -20.05
CA ALA A 228 12.85 -1.31 -18.83
C ALA A 228 13.20 -2.37 -17.77
N VAL A 229 13.29 -1.91 -16.51
CA VAL A 229 13.45 -2.76 -15.33
C VAL A 229 12.30 -2.44 -14.38
N VAL A 230 11.59 -3.47 -13.93
CA VAL A 230 10.48 -3.35 -12.97
C VAL A 230 10.84 -4.14 -11.73
N ASN A 231 10.68 -3.52 -10.56
CA ASN A 231 10.89 -4.20 -9.29
C ASN A 231 9.86 -5.31 -9.07
N GLY A 232 10.33 -6.52 -8.73
CA GLY A 232 9.50 -7.67 -8.40
C GLY A 232 9.34 -7.92 -6.89
N GLU A 233 9.92 -7.07 -6.04
CA GLU A 233 9.94 -7.27 -4.59
C GLU A 233 8.68 -6.73 -3.90
N TRP A 234 8.14 -7.53 -2.98
CA TRP A 234 6.94 -7.25 -2.19
C TRP A 234 7.05 -7.90 -0.80
N PRO A 235 6.54 -7.27 0.29
CA PRO A 235 5.77 -6.02 0.31
C PRO A 235 6.63 -4.76 0.46
N ILE A 236 7.97 -4.91 0.46
CA ILE A 236 8.92 -3.80 0.58
C ILE A 236 9.97 -3.95 -0.51
N ILE A 237 10.27 -2.84 -1.19
CA ILE A 237 11.44 -2.66 -2.04
C ILE A 237 12.72 -2.65 -1.18
N PRO A 238 13.66 -3.58 -1.36
CA PRO A 238 14.92 -3.62 -0.62
C PRO A 238 15.71 -2.32 -0.74
N VAL A 239 16.44 -1.97 0.32
CA VAL A 239 17.39 -0.85 0.27
C VAL A 239 18.46 -1.20 -0.76
N LYS A 240 18.78 -0.26 -1.65
CA LYS A 240 19.95 -0.41 -2.52
C LYS A 240 21.19 -0.41 -1.64
N GLU A 241 21.90 -1.53 -1.57
CA GLU A 241 23.21 -1.53 -0.93
C GLU A 241 24.10 -0.50 -1.64
N PRO A 242 24.85 0.34 -0.91
CA PRO A 242 25.84 1.18 -1.55
C PRO A 242 26.82 0.27 -2.27
N VAL A 243 27.06 0.55 -3.56
CA VAL A 243 28.14 -0.10 -4.30
C VAL A 243 29.40 0.15 -3.49
N ARG A 244 29.97 -0.92 -2.91
CA ARG A 244 31.28 -0.83 -2.28
C ARG A 244 32.27 -0.52 -3.40
N VAL A 245 32.71 0.75 -3.45
CA VAL A 245 33.80 1.21 -4.31
C VAL A 245 35.12 0.76 -3.69
#